data_AF-A0A9E8TLV7-F1
#
_entry.id   AF-A0A9E8TLV7-F1
#
_cell.length_a   1.000
_cell.length_b   1.000
_cell.length_c   1.000
_cell.angle_alpha   90.00
_cell.angle_beta   90.00
_cell.angle_gamma   90.00
#
_symmetry.space_group_name_H-M   'P 1'
#
loop_
_entity.id
_entity.type
_entity.pdbx_description
1 polymer ?
#
loop_
_entity_poly.entity_id
_entity_poly.type
_entity_poly.pdbx_seq_one_letter_code
_entity_poly.pdbx_strand_id
1 'polypeptide(L)'
;MPRGPDDRLPVSGASPVRVELLLASPRSRYVGRPADGPAPAPTTGPESHDAVTVRAYLGIVGDRYFNAPAHRGASVTLFAAEQLGHLARELGLPEGTVLDAALTRRNVVVRGIDVDALVGREFDLDTGDGPVSFRANRAANPCAWMDVVFGAGAFRALRGRGGVRCEPLTDGVLRVGPGLLRAS
;
A
#
# COMPACT_ATOMS: atom_id res chain seq x y z
N MET A 1 -18.12 -8.10 13.88
CA MET A 1 -17.14 -7.82 14.95
C MET A 1 -17.00 -6.31 15.03
N PRO A 2 -17.37 -5.67 16.16
CA PRO A 2 -17.23 -4.23 16.31
C PRO A 2 -15.74 -3.85 16.31
N ARG A 3 -15.42 -2.73 15.65
CA ARG A 3 -14.07 -2.15 15.60
C ARG A 3 -13.66 -1.78 17.03
N GLY A 4 -12.51 -2.27 17.47
CA GLY A 4 -11.96 -1.96 18.80
C GLY A 4 -11.61 -0.48 18.94
N PRO A 5 -11.51 0.04 20.18
CA PRO A 5 -11.42 1.46 20.48
C PRO A 5 -9.99 1.96 20.34
N ASP A 6 -9.58 2.34 19.13
CA ASP A 6 -8.60 3.41 18.93
C ASP A 6 -8.94 4.11 17.61
N ASP A 7 -10.10 4.75 17.64
CA ASP A 7 -10.67 5.56 16.58
C ASP A 7 -9.89 6.89 16.55
N ARG A 8 -8.71 6.88 15.93
CA ARG A 8 -7.93 8.11 15.77
C ARG A 8 -7.43 8.26 14.34
N LEU A 9 -8.36 8.64 13.47
CA LEU A 9 -8.06 9.75 12.57
C LEU A 9 -8.15 11.03 13.43
N PRO A 10 -7.07 11.80 13.62
CA PRO A 10 -7.23 13.15 14.13
C PRO A 10 -8.12 13.92 13.14
N VAL A 11 -9.32 14.24 13.60
CA VAL A 11 -10.16 15.28 13.02
C VAL A 11 -9.34 16.56 12.96
N SER A 12 -9.08 17.06 11.74
CA SER A 12 -8.40 18.34 11.47
C SER A 12 -6.93 18.42 11.94
N GLY A 13 -6.04 17.58 11.41
CA GLY A 13 -4.59 17.72 11.66
C GLY A 13 -3.70 16.87 10.74
N ALA A 14 -2.45 17.29 10.52
CA ALA A 14 -1.45 16.45 9.89
C ALA A 14 -1.00 15.36 10.88
N SER A 15 -1.03 14.10 10.44
CA SER A 15 -0.59 12.93 11.21
C SER A 15 0.84 12.56 10.82
N PRO A 16 1.77 12.44 11.78
CA PRO A 16 3.08 11.86 11.51
C PRO A 16 2.94 10.44 11.01
N VAL A 17 3.62 10.13 9.91
CA VAL A 17 3.71 8.78 9.36
C VAL A 17 5.17 8.43 9.09
N ARG A 18 5.45 7.15 8.93
CA ARG A 18 6.74 6.68 8.38
C ARG A 18 6.47 5.82 7.16
N VAL A 19 7.01 6.20 6.01
CA VAL A 19 7.06 5.37 4.81
C VAL A 19 8.13 4.31 5.03
N GLU A 20 7.73 3.03 5.07
CA GLU A 20 8.63 1.89 5.29
C GLU A 20 9.05 1.21 3.99
N LEU A 21 8.22 1.30 2.96
CA LEU A 21 8.50 0.72 1.65
C LEU A 21 7.87 1.58 0.56
N LEU A 22 8.65 1.84 -0.49
CA LEU A 22 8.17 2.25 -1.79
C LEU A 22 8.46 1.15 -2.81
N LEU A 23 7.42 0.65 -3.46
CA LEU A 23 7.49 -0.43 -4.44
C LEU A 23 6.92 0.04 -5.77
N ALA A 24 7.74 -0.05 -6.81
CA ALA A 24 7.36 0.21 -8.18
C ALA A 24 7.94 -0.91 -9.06
N SER A 25 7.10 -1.55 -9.85
CA SER A 25 7.55 -2.62 -10.73
C SER A 25 6.75 -2.64 -12.03
N PRO A 26 7.42 -2.76 -13.19
CA PRO A 26 6.76 -2.71 -14.49
C PRO A 26 5.89 -3.95 -14.78
N ARG A 27 5.95 -4.99 -13.94
CA ARG A 27 5.25 -6.26 -14.16
C ARG A 27 4.46 -6.68 -12.93
N SER A 28 3.31 -7.33 -13.14
CA SER A 28 2.63 -8.02 -12.04
C SER A 28 3.33 -9.35 -11.75
N ARG A 29 3.58 -9.65 -10.47
CA ARG A 29 4.07 -10.96 -10.04
C ARG A 29 2.94 -11.97 -9.85
N TYR A 30 1.72 -11.49 -9.63
CA TYR A 30 0.54 -12.31 -9.35
C TYR A 30 -0.33 -12.35 -10.60
N VAL A 31 -0.03 -13.31 -11.47
CA VAL A 31 -0.66 -13.51 -12.78
C VAL A 31 -1.01 -14.99 -12.94
N GLY A 32 -2.10 -15.30 -13.63
CA GLY A 32 -2.55 -16.68 -13.79
C GLY A 32 -3.09 -17.27 -12.48
N ARG A 33 -2.76 -18.53 -12.19
CA ARG A 33 -3.33 -19.26 -11.06
C ARG A 33 -2.36 -19.24 -9.86
N PRO A 34 -2.85 -19.06 -8.63
CA PRO A 34 -2.00 -19.10 -7.44
C PRO A 34 -1.14 -20.37 -7.30
N ALA A 35 -1.66 -21.52 -7.77
CA ALA A 35 -0.95 -22.80 -7.76
C ALA A 35 0.33 -22.80 -8.62
N ASP A 36 0.45 -21.90 -9.59
CA ASP A 36 1.62 -21.81 -10.48
C ASP A 36 2.78 -21.04 -9.81
N GLY A 37 2.55 -20.45 -8.63
CA GLY A 37 3.51 -19.62 -7.92
C GLY A 37 3.67 -18.23 -8.54
N PRO A 38 4.20 -17.26 -7.77
CA PRO A 38 4.36 -15.91 -8.28
C PRO A 38 5.45 -15.86 -9.35
N ALA A 39 5.24 -15.07 -10.39
CA ALA A 39 6.27 -14.82 -11.39
C ALA A 39 7.55 -14.30 -10.71
N PRO A 40 8.74 -14.60 -11.25
CA PRO A 40 10.01 -14.16 -10.66
C PRO A 40 10.09 -12.63 -10.61
N ALA A 41 10.92 -12.11 -9.70
CA ALA A 41 11.23 -10.69 -9.69
C ALA A 41 11.92 -10.29 -11.02
N PRO A 42 11.74 -9.04 -11.49
CA PRO A 42 12.45 -8.55 -12.66
C PRO A 42 13.97 -8.69 -12.50
N THR A 43 14.67 -9.07 -13.57
CA THR A 43 16.14 -9.09 -13.61
C THR A 43 16.73 -7.71 -13.92
N THR A 44 15.88 -6.74 -14.25
CA THR A 44 16.26 -5.39 -14.71
C THR A 44 16.50 -4.39 -13.59
N GLY A 45 16.39 -4.81 -12.32
CA GLY A 45 16.62 -3.95 -11.15
C GLY A 45 15.72 -4.29 -9.96
N PRO A 46 15.95 -3.65 -8.81
CA PRO A 46 15.12 -3.83 -7.62
C PRO A 46 13.70 -3.29 -7.85
N GLU A 47 12.72 -3.89 -7.16
CA GLU A 47 11.34 -3.39 -7.16
C GLU A 47 11.06 -2.42 -6.01
N SER A 48 11.96 -2.38 -5.01
CA SER A 48 11.92 -1.46 -3.87
C SER A 48 12.87 -0.29 -4.12
N HIS A 49 12.44 0.92 -3.78
CA HIS A 49 13.16 2.16 -4.09
C HIS A 49 13.21 3.07 -2.87
N ASP A 50 14.29 3.85 -2.74
CA ASP A 50 14.39 4.88 -1.70
C ASP A 50 13.47 6.08 -1.98
N ALA A 51 13.17 6.31 -3.26
CA ALA A 51 12.25 7.33 -3.72
C ALA A 51 11.51 6.88 -5.00
N VAL A 52 10.28 7.36 -5.18
CA VAL A 52 9.50 7.15 -6.40
C VAL A 52 8.93 8.45 -6.93
N THR A 53 8.85 8.57 -8.24
CA THR A 53 8.23 9.71 -8.92
C THR A 53 6.76 9.42 -9.20
N VAL A 54 5.89 10.31 -8.75
CA VAL A 54 4.44 10.27 -8.97
C VAL A 54 4.07 11.30 -10.04
N ARG A 55 3.15 10.93 -10.93
CA ARG A 55 2.55 11.82 -11.92
C ARG A 55 1.04 11.86 -11.75
N ALA A 56 0.49 13.07 -11.72
CA ALA A 56 -0.94 13.34 -11.59
C ALA A 56 -1.72 12.54 -12.63
N TYR A 57 -2.74 11.82 -12.17
CA TYR A 57 -3.64 10.98 -12.97
C TYR A 57 -2.99 9.82 -13.73
N LEU A 58 -1.68 9.63 -13.58
CA LEU A 58 -0.91 8.60 -14.30
C LEU A 58 -0.37 7.51 -13.36
N GLY A 59 -0.05 7.82 -12.09
CA GLY A 59 0.51 6.85 -11.14
C GLY A 59 2.01 7.03 -10.91
N ILE A 60 2.67 5.96 -10.48
CA ILE A 60 4.12 5.94 -10.20
C ILE A 60 4.89 5.58 -11.47
N VAL A 61 5.86 6.40 -11.85
CA VAL A 61 6.72 6.15 -13.02
C VAL A 61 7.42 4.80 -12.87
N GLY A 62 7.31 3.94 -13.90
CA GLY A 62 7.91 2.61 -13.93
C GLY A 62 7.07 1.51 -13.26
N ASP A 63 5.94 1.84 -12.63
CA ASP A 63 5.00 0.84 -12.13
C ASP A 63 4.10 0.28 -13.24
N ARG A 64 3.65 -0.96 -13.09
CA ARG A 64 2.77 -1.71 -14.00
C ARG A 64 1.47 -0.99 -14.34
N TYR A 65 0.99 -0.10 -13.48
CA TYR A 65 -0.24 0.66 -13.72
C TYR A 65 0.02 2.12 -14.14
N PHE A 66 1.27 2.50 -14.36
CA PHE A 66 1.62 3.83 -14.86
C PHE A 66 0.96 4.10 -16.22
N ASN A 67 0.22 5.20 -16.31
CA ASN A 67 -0.51 5.64 -17.50
C ASN A 67 -1.42 4.55 -18.10
N ALA A 68 -1.92 3.63 -17.29
CA ALA A 68 -2.87 2.61 -17.74
C ALA A 68 -4.31 3.15 -17.59
N PRO A 69 -5.06 3.39 -18.70
CA PRO A 69 -6.38 4.03 -18.63
C PRO A 69 -7.38 3.31 -17.71
N ALA A 70 -7.36 1.97 -17.72
CA ALA A 70 -8.21 1.13 -16.87
C ALA A 70 -7.90 1.24 -15.36
N HIS A 71 -6.76 1.83 -15.00
CA HIS A 71 -6.25 1.89 -13.63
C HIS A 71 -6.04 3.32 -13.10
N ARG A 72 -6.44 4.38 -13.81
CA ARG A 72 -6.22 5.77 -13.35
C ARG A 72 -6.76 6.03 -11.93
N GLY A 73 -7.98 5.57 -11.65
CA GLY A 73 -8.59 5.64 -10.31
C GLY A 73 -7.96 4.72 -9.24
N ALA A 74 -6.89 3.99 -9.56
CA ALA A 74 -6.30 2.96 -8.71
C ALA A 74 -4.80 2.73 -9.01
N SER A 75 -4.12 3.74 -9.56
CA SER A 75 -2.76 3.61 -10.09
C SER A 75 -1.67 3.65 -9.02
N VAL A 76 -2.04 4.03 -7.79
CA VAL A 76 -1.17 3.97 -6.61
C VAL A 76 -1.90 3.24 -5.49
N THR A 77 -1.19 2.45 -4.69
CA THR A 77 -1.77 1.77 -3.53
C THR A 77 -1.04 2.13 -2.25
N LEU A 78 -1.80 2.41 -1.20
CA LEU A 78 -1.31 2.71 0.15
C LEU A 78 -1.69 1.55 1.08
N PHE A 79 -0.80 1.19 2.02
CA PHE A 79 -1.01 0.07 2.93
C PHE A 79 -0.44 0.38 4.33
N ALA A 80 -1.16 -0.01 5.38
CA ALA A 80 -0.71 0.17 6.75
C ALA A 80 0.20 -1.00 7.19
N ALA A 81 1.42 -0.71 7.59
CA ALA A 81 2.41 -1.69 8.03
C ALA A 81 1.93 -2.52 9.23
N GLU A 82 1.08 -1.94 10.08
CA GLU A 82 0.42 -2.58 11.21
C GLU A 82 -0.40 -3.81 10.81
N GLN A 83 -0.91 -3.84 9.57
CA GLN A 83 -1.70 -4.98 9.09
C GLN A 83 -0.85 -6.24 8.87
N LEU A 84 0.48 -6.11 8.72
CA LEU A 84 1.38 -7.28 8.71
C LEU A 84 1.51 -7.91 10.10
N GLY A 85 1.56 -7.08 11.14
CA GLY A 85 1.51 -7.56 12.53
C GLY A 85 0.18 -8.21 12.87
N HIS A 86 -0.93 -7.69 12.34
CA HIS A 86 -2.23 -8.37 12.42
C HIS A 86 -2.21 -9.71 11.70
N LEU A 87 -1.73 -9.73 10.45
CA LEU A 87 -1.65 -10.94 9.64
C LEU A 87 -0.82 -12.03 10.32
N ALA A 88 0.36 -11.70 10.86
CA ALA A 88 1.21 -12.67 11.55
C ALA A 88 0.47 -13.33 12.73
N ARG A 89 -0.30 -12.55 13.51
CA ARG A 89 -1.11 -13.08 14.62
C ARG A 89 -2.24 -13.98 14.14
N GLU A 90 -2.97 -13.59 13.09
CA GLU A 90 -4.06 -14.41 12.53
C GLU A 90 -3.56 -15.73 11.96
N LEU A 91 -2.32 -15.75 11.46
CA LEU A 91 -1.65 -16.95 10.96
C LEU A 91 -1.02 -17.80 12.09
N GLY A 92 -1.10 -17.37 13.35
CA GLY A 92 -0.50 -18.07 14.49
C GLY A 92 1.03 -18.12 14.45
N LEU A 93 1.67 -17.15 13.79
CA LEU A 93 3.12 -17.07 13.73
C LEU A 93 3.70 -16.61 15.08
N PRO A 94 4.97 -16.95 15.40
CA PRO A 94 5.61 -16.52 16.62
C PRO A 94 5.55 -15.00 16.81
N GLU A 95 5.42 -14.56 18.07
CA GLU A 95 5.44 -13.14 18.41
C GLU A 95 6.73 -12.47 17.91
N GLY A 96 6.61 -11.26 17.34
CA GLY A 96 7.73 -10.55 16.73
C GLY A 96 8.07 -10.99 15.29
N THR A 97 7.35 -11.94 14.70
CA THR A 97 7.54 -12.29 13.29
C THR A 97 7.32 -11.08 12.38
N VAL A 98 8.35 -10.73 11.60
CA VAL A 98 8.29 -9.66 10.59
C VAL A 98 7.99 -10.28 9.23
N LEU A 99 6.81 -9.98 8.69
CA LEU A 99 6.41 -10.39 7.34
C LEU A 99 6.94 -9.38 6.30
N ASP A 100 7.36 -9.89 5.14
CA ASP A 100 7.82 -9.03 4.04
C ASP A 100 6.67 -8.24 3.42
N ALA A 101 6.68 -6.93 3.63
CA ALA A 101 5.68 -6.01 3.10
C ALA A 101 5.63 -6.00 1.56
N ALA A 102 6.75 -6.30 0.88
CA ALA A 102 6.79 -6.33 -0.58
C ALA A 102 5.91 -7.44 -1.17
N LEU A 103 5.60 -8.50 -0.42
CA LEU A 103 4.66 -9.55 -0.82
C LEU A 103 3.20 -9.05 -0.88
N THR A 104 2.87 -7.90 -0.30
CA THR A 104 1.54 -7.31 -0.52
C THR A 104 1.39 -6.68 -1.90
N ARG A 105 2.52 -6.43 -2.59
CA ARG A 105 2.62 -5.69 -3.88
C ARG A 105 1.99 -4.30 -3.84
N ARG A 106 1.85 -3.72 -2.65
CA ARG A 106 1.38 -2.34 -2.45
C ARG A 106 2.52 -1.37 -2.72
N ASN A 107 2.19 -0.21 -3.28
CA ASN A 107 3.21 0.72 -3.74
C ASN A 107 3.82 1.51 -2.59
N VAL A 108 3.01 1.94 -1.63
CA VAL A 108 3.45 2.76 -0.51
C VAL A 108 3.00 2.08 0.77
N VAL A 109 3.94 1.66 1.60
CA VAL A 109 3.66 1.10 2.92
C VAL A 109 4.02 2.14 3.97
N VAL A 110 3.04 2.50 4.80
CA VAL A 110 3.18 3.51 5.85
C VAL A 110 2.86 2.93 7.22
N ARG A 111 3.48 3.50 8.24
CA ARG A 111 3.16 3.27 9.66
C ARG A 111 2.61 4.55 10.28
N GLY A 112 1.70 4.40 11.25
CA GLY A 112 1.20 5.48 12.09
C GLY A 112 -0.18 6.02 11.71
N ILE A 113 -0.89 5.36 10.79
CA ILE A 113 -2.21 5.80 10.34
C ILE A 113 -3.10 4.61 9.97
N ASP A 114 -4.42 4.73 10.22
CA ASP A 114 -5.41 3.82 9.66
C ASP A 114 -5.64 4.12 8.17
N VAL A 115 -4.88 3.44 7.32
CA VAL A 115 -4.96 3.60 5.86
C VAL A 115 -6.32 3.19 5.32
N ASP A 116 -6.96 2.14 5.86
CA ASP A 116 -8.24 1.66 5.35
C ASP A 116 -9.39 2.65 5.66
N ALA A 117 -9.23 3.51 6.67
CA ALA A 117 -10.17 4.60 6.98
C ALA A 117 -10.11 5.78 5.99
N LEU A 118 -9.12 5.82 5.09
CA LEU A 118 -9.01 6.87 4.06
C LEU A 118 -9.97 6.66 2.89
N VAL A 119 -10.60 5.50 2.74
CA VAL A 119 -11.52 5.22 1.61
C VAL A 119 -12.59 6.31 1.49
N GLY A 120 -12.72 6.89 0.30
CA GLY A 120 -13.65 7.97 -0.03
C GLY A 120 -13.13 9.37 0.28
N ARG A 121 -11.89 9.53 0.75
CA ARG A 121 -11.29 10.82 1.11
C ARG A 121 -10.17 11.22 0.16
N GLU A 122 -9.89 12.52 0.13
CA GLU A 122 -8.63 13.03 -0.38
C GLU A 122 -7.65 13.22 0.77
N PHE A 123 -6.36 13.09 0.48
CA PHE A 123 -5.30 13.31 1.45
C PHE A 123 -4.01 13.74 0.76
N ASP A 124 -3.19 14.47 1.50
CA ASP A 124 -1.83 14.82 1.12
C ASP A 124 -0.84 13.94 1.86
N LEU A 125 0.19 13.46 1.17
CA LEU A 125 1.35 12.81 1.76
C LEU A 125 2.61 13.60 1.41
N ASP A 126 3.27 14.15 2.42
CA ASP A 126 4.53 14.87 2.30
C ASP A 126 5.66 14.05 2.95
N THR A 127 6.68 13.74 2.16
CA THR A 127 7.88 12.99 2.60
C THR A 127 9.16 13.83 2.52
N GLY A 128 9.03 15.16 2.45
CA GLY A 128 10.14 16.11 2.47
C GLY A 128 10.39 16.88 1.16
N ASP A 129 9.84 16.43 0.03
CA ASP A 129 9.92 17.15 -1.27
C ASP A 129 8.62 17.92 -1.58
N GLY A 130 7.73 18.07 -0.59
CA GLY A 130 6.41 18.67 -0.72
C GLY A 130 5.27 17.64 -0.81
N PRO A 131 4.01 18.08 -0.62
CA PRO A 131 2.88 17.18 -0.58
C PRO A 131 2.51 16.64 -1.97
N VAL A 132 2.26 15.33 -2.02
CA VAL A 132 1.56 14.69 -3.15
C VAL A 132 0.12 14.40 -2.72
N SER A 133 -0.84 14.94 -3.47
CA SER A 133 -2.27 14.79 -3.18
C SER A 133 -2.80 13.53 -3.85
N PHE A 134 -3.67 12.82 -3.13
CA PHE A 134 -4.29 11.58 -3.57
C PHE A 134 -5.78 11.58 -3.28
N ARG A 135 -6.55 10.92 -4.14
CA ARG A 135 -7.91 10.49 -3.85
C ARG A 135 -7.92 9.00 -3.55
N ALA A 136 -8.31 8.59 -2.35
CA ALA A 136 -8.46 7.20 -1.95
C ALA A 136 -9.81 6.64 -2.41
N ASN A 137 -9.86 6.10 -3.62
CA ASN A 137 -11.13 5.73 -4.26
C ASN A 137 -11.81 4.50 -3.64
N ARG A 138 -11.05 3.44 -3.33
CA ARG A 138 -11.65 2.17 -2.87
C ARG A 138 -10.66 1.27 -2.14
N ALA A 139 -11.20 0.33 -1.37
CA ALA A 139 -10.40 -0.69 -0.71
C ALA A 139 -9.54 -1.50 -1.69
N ALA A 140 -8.32 -1.81 -1.29
CA ALA A 140 -7.40 -2.67 -2.00
C ALA A 140 -7.61 -4.13 -1.56
N ASN A 141 -8.76 -4.70 -1.95
CA ASN A 141 -9.12 -6.07 -1.56
C ASN A 141 -8.00 -7.08 -1.86
N PRO A 142 -7.66 -7.98 -0.92
CA PRO A 142 -6.68 -9.03 -1.14
C PRO A 142 -7.21 -10.06 -2.15
N CYS A 143 -6.33 -10.91 -2.66
CA CYS A 143 -6.68 -12.03 -3.53
C CYS A 143 -6.09 -13.34 -2.99
N ALA A 144 -6.46 -14.46 -3.60
CA ALA A 144 -6.02 -15.79 -3.18
C ALA A 144 -4.49 -15.99 -3.18
N TRP A 145 -3.75 -15.13 -3.89
CA TRP A 145 -2.29 -15.11 -3.84
C TRP A 145 -1.73 -14.89 -2.43
N MET A 146 -2.47 -14.23 -1.53
CA MET A 146 -2.04 -14.03 -0.15
C MET A 146 -1.85 -15.36 0.57
N ASP A 147 -2.70 -16.35 0.33
CA ASP A 147 -2.57 -17.67 0.92
C ASP A 147 -1.30 -18.39 0.45
N VAL A 148 -0.84 -18.09 -0.77
CA VAL A 148 0.39 -18.66 -1.34
C VAL A 148 1.63 -17.99 -0.79
N VAL A 149 1.64 -16.66 -0.66
CA VAL A 149 2.86 -15.91 -0.32
C VAL A 149 3.07 -15.71 1.18
N PHE A 150 1.99 -15.70 1.98
CA PHE A 150 2.07 -15.58 3.43
C PHE A 150 1.66 -16.85 4.17
N GLY A 151 0.90 -17.73 3.52
CA GLY A 151 0.40 -18.98 4.12
C GLY A 151 -1.13 -19.01 4.22
N ALA A 152 -1.67 -20.23 4.34
CA ALA A 152 -3.10 -20.49 4.33
C ALA A 152 -3.86 -19.66 5.38
N GLY A 153 -4.90 -18.95 4.96
CA GLY A 153 -5.71 -18.08 5.81
C GLY A 153 -5.39 -16.60 5.65
N ALA A 154 -4.25 -16.25 5.04
CA ALA A 154 -3.84 -14.86 4.83
C ALA A 154 -4.84 -14.06 3.99
N PHE A 155 -5.45 -14.67 2.97
CA PHE A 155 -6.49 -14.01 2.17
C PHE A 155 -7.67 -13.57 3.05
N ARG A 156 -8.10 -14.42 3.98
CA ARG A 156 -9.19 -14.12 4.91
C ARG A 156 -8.78 -13.06 5.92
N ALA A 157 -7.59 -13.19 6.50
CA ALA A 157 -7.07 -12.27 7.51
C ALA A 157 -6.93 -10.83 6.98
N LEU A 158 -6.57 -10.65 5.71
CA LEU A 158 -6.42 -9.33 5.09
C LEU A 158 -7.74 -8.72 4.58
N ARG A 159 -8.90 -9.38 4.72
CA ARG A 159 -10.17 -8.79 4.27
C ARG A 159 -10.49 -7.52 5.06
N GLY A 160 -10.70 -6.42 4.33
CA GLY A 160 -10.94 -5.09 4.92
C GLY A 160 -9.70 -4.45 5.55
N ARG A 161 -8.51 -5.02 5.31
CA ARG A 161 -7.20 -4.58 5.83
C ARG A 161 -6.14 -4.59 4.74
N GLY A 162 -6.59 -4.50 3.49
CA GLY A 162 -5.75 -4.64 2.32
C GLY A 162 -5.09 -3.33 1.91
N GLY A 163 -5.41 -2.23 2.59
CA GLY A 163 -5.04 -0.87 2.21
C GLY A 163 -6.03 -0.26 1.21
N VAL A 164 -5.61 0.81 0.55
CA VAL A 164 -6.47 1.59 -0.37
C VAL A 164 -5.84 1.74 -1.74
N ARG A 165 -6.70 1.83 -2.76
CA ARG A 165 -6.36 2.16 -4.15
C ARG A 165 -6.63 3.64 -4.36
N CYS A 166 -5.60 4.36 -4.75
CA CYS A 166 -5.60 5.79 -4.89
C CYS A 166 -5.36 6.23 -6.33
N GLU A 167 -5.88 7.41 -6.63
CA GLU A 167 -5.53 8.22 -7.80
C GLU A 167 -4.65 9.38 -7.34
N PRO A 168 -3.44 9.57 -7.90
CA PRO A 168 -2.65 10.77 -7.62
C PRO A 168 -3.28 11.98 -8.33
N LEU A 169 -3.45 13.08 -7.61
CA LEU A 169 -4.03 14.33 -8.12
C LEU A 169 -2.97 15.36 -8.50
N THR A 170 -1.75 15.23 -7.94
CA THR A 170 -0.62 16.10 -8.22
C THR A 170 0.64 15.30 -8.58
N ASP A 171 1.60 15.99 -9.19
CA ASP A 171 2.95 15.47 -9.43
C ASP A 171 3.79 15.58 -8.15
N GLY A 172 4.79 14.71 -7.99
CA GLY A 172 5.80 14.88 -6.95
C GLY A 172 6.71 13.66 -6.77
N VAL A 173 7.43 13.66 -5.66
CA VAL A 173 8.35 12.59 -5.26
C VAL A 173 7.98 12.13 -3.86
N LEU A 174 7.87 10.82 -3.67
CA LEU A 174 7.76 10.21 -2.35
C LEU A 174 9.08 9.55 -1.97
N ARG A 175 9.46 9.62 -0.70
CA ARG A 175 10.67 9.01 -0.14
C ARG A 175 10.36 8.06 1.02
N VAL A 176 11.20 7.05 1.19
CA VAL A 176 11.23 6.23 2.42
C VAL A 176 11.68 7.11 3.59
N GLY A 177 11.09 6.90 4.78
CA GLY A 177 11.42 7.64 5.99
C GLY A 177 10.24 8.40 6.59
N PRO A 178 10.51 9.41 7.43
CA PRO A 178 9.47 10.24 8.06
C PRO A 178 8.62 10.99 7.02
N GLY A 179 7.34 11.17 7.31
CA GLY A 179 6.44 11.99 6.53
C GLY A 179 5.25 12.51 7.33
N LEU A 180 4.41 13.30 6.68
CA LEU A 180 3.17 13.84 7.22
C LEU A 180 2.03 13.50 6.27
N LEU A 181 0.94 12.94 6.82
CA LEU A 181 -0.30 12.69 6.10
C LEU A 181 -1.38 13.63 6.60
N ARG A 182 -2.05 14.34 5.69
CA ARG A 182 -3.16 15.23 6.03
C ARG A 182 -4.40 14.83 5.23
N ALA A 183 -5.44 14.37 5.92
CA ALA A 183 -6.70 13.99 5.27
C ALA A 183 -7.68 15.18 5.24
N SER A 184 -8.41 15.27 4.12
CA SER A 184 -9.47 16.25 3.87
C SER A 184 -10.85 15.74 4.28
#